data_AF-A0A3M6K7U4-F1
#
_entry.id   AF-A0A3M6K7U4-F1
#
_cell.length_a   1.000
_cell.length_b   1.000
_cell.length_c   1.000
_cell.angle_alpha   90.00
_cell.angle_beta   90.00
_cell.angle_gamma   90.00
#
_symmetry.space_group_name_H-M   'P 1'
#
loop_
_entity.id
_entity.type
_entity.pdbx_description
1 polymer ?
#
loop_
_entity_poly.entity_id
_entity_poly.type
_entity_poly.pdbx_seq_one_letter_code
_entity_poly.pdbx_strand_id
1 'polypeptide(L)'
;MAEEKKLRTGYTTGSSATAASKAALLSIIKQQKIEEIEITLPKKTTIKIPVNSCQFEKNKAKCSVIKDGGDDPDVTHGAEIIVELTFNDNKNQIEIDGGEGVGIVTKPGLGLEINKPAINPVPKKMITENLLEIGEDILKEKGIRVIISVPKGRELGPKTDNPRIGIKNGISILGTSGIVIPFSTASYAASIRQNLDVSIAMGNDTVVLTTGGRSEDFAKKIVDLPEHC
;
A
#
# COMPACT_ATOMS: atom_id res chain seq x y z
N MET A 1 24.73 25.19 19.28
CA MET A 1 23.99 24.71 18.10
C MET A 1 23.12 23.56 18.59
N ALA A 2 21.80 23.70 18.54
CA ALA A 2 20.91 22.59 18.89
C ALA A 2 21.12 21.48 17.84
N GLU A 3 21.35 20.24 18.26
CA GLU A 3 21.37 19.11 17.34
C GLU A 3 20.04 19.07 16.59
N GLU A 4 20.07 19.13 15.25
CA GLU A 4 18.91 18.87 14.43
C GLU A 4 18.46 17.42 14.71
N LYS A 5 17.36 17.29 15.45
CA LYS A 5 16.77 15.99 15.76
C LYS A 5 16.39 15.31 14.44
N LYS A 6 17.10 14.24 14.09
CA LYS A 6 16.85 13.45 12.89
C LYS A 6 15.40 12.94 12.92
N LEU A 7 14.60 13.35 11.92
CA LEU A 7 13.20 12.92 11.79
C LEU A 7 13.11 11.40 11.64
N ARG A 8 12.10 10.80 12.27
CA ARG A 8 11.87 9.36 12.30
C ARG A 8 11.25 8.89 11.00
N THR A 9 11.86 7.88 10.38
CA THR A 9 11.28 7.17 9.23
C THR A 9 10.18 6.22 9.66
N GLY A 10 9.25 5.95 8.74
CA GLY A 10 8.19 4.97 8.91
C GLY A 10 8.23 3.87 7.85
N TYR A 11 7.13 3.14 7.71
CA TYR A 11 6.94 2.11 6.69
C TYR A 11 5.61 2.30 5.95
N THR A 12 5.62 1.88 4.70
CA THR A 12 4.53 2.11 3.74
C THR A 12 3.32 1.20 3.99
N THR A 13 2.17 1.50 3.39
CA THR A 13 1.01 0.58 3.41
C THR A 13 1.36 -0.78 2.80
N GLY A 14 2.21 -0.80 1.77
CA GLY A 14 2.77 -2.03 1.21
C GLY A 14 3.56 -2.85 2.23
N SER A 15 4.44 -2.22 3.01
CA SER A 15 5.22 -2.89 4.06
C SER A 15 4.35 -3.42 5.18
N SER A 16 3.34 -2.65 5.61
CA SER A 16 2.36 -3.11 6.59
C SER A 16 1.59 -4.34 6.09
N ALA A 17 1.15 -4.34 4.83
CA ALA A 17 0.49 -5.48 4.22
C ALA A 17 1.42 -6.71 4.09
N THR A 18 2.69 -6.50 3.70
CA THR A 18 3.69 -7.59 3.65
C THR A 18 3.94 -8.18 5.03
N ALA A 19 4.11 -7.36 6.05
CA ALA A 19 4.30 -7.83 7.43
C ALA A 19 3.09 -8.62 7.92
N ALA A 20 1.87 -8.10 7.74
CA ALA A 20 0.65 -8.82 8.10
C ALA A 20 0.52 -10.16 7.34
N SER A 21 0.88 -10.19 6.05
CA SER A 21 0.87 -11.42 5.23
C SER A 21 1.88 -12.45 5.72
N LYS A 22 3.13 -12.04 5.94
CA LYS A 22 4.22 -12.92 6.42
C LYS A 22 3.91 -13.44 7.83
N ALA A 23 3.38 -12.60 8.70
CA ALA A 23 2.92 -13.00 10.04
C ALA A 23 1.78 -14.01 9.97
N ALA A 24 0.78 -13.79 9.12
CA ALA A 24 -0.34 -14.72 8.94
C ALA A 24 0.12 -16.11 8.48
N LEU A 25 0.98 -16.18 7.45
CA LEU A 25 1.52 -17.44 6.97
C LEU A 25 2.38 -18.13 8.05
N LEU A 26 3.27 -17.38 8.70
CA LEU A 26 4.14 -17.93 9.74
C LEU A 26 3.37 -18.44 10.95
N SER A 27 2.28 -17.77 11.33
CA SER A 27 1.36 -18.21 12.37
C SER A 27 0.69 -19.53 12.03
N ILE A 28 0.29 -19.74 10.77
CA ILE A 28 -0.26 -21.02 10.32
C ILE A 28 0.83 -22.11 10.34
N ILE A 29 2.04 -21.82 9.86
CA ILE A 29 3.15 -22.79 9.83
C ILE A 29 3.50 -23.26 11.24
N LYS A 30 3.71 -22.32 12.15
CA LYS A 30 4.20 -22.59 13.50
C LYS A 30 3.09 -22.89 14.51
N GLN A 31 1.82 -22.71 14.11
CA GLN A 31 0.66 -22.79 14.99
C GLN A 31 0.84 -21.94 16.26
N GLN A 32 1.38 -20.73 16.09
CA GLN A 32 1.65 -19.80 17.19
C GLN A 32 1.37 -18.35 16.79
N LYS A 33 1.08 -17.51 17.78
CA LYS A 33 0.93 -16.07 17.56
C LYS A 33 2.30 -15.44 17.27
N ILE A 34 2.36 -14.58 16.26
CA ILE A 34 3.54 -13.77 15.94
C ILE A 34 3.28 -12.33 16.42
N GLU A 35 4.20 -11.80 17.22
CA GLU A 35 4.09 -10.44 17.79
C GLU A 35 4.94 -9.42 17.03
N GLU A 36 6.03 -9.86 16.40
CA GLU A 36 6.90 -9.06 15.55
C GLU A 36 7.36 -9.92 14.37
N ILE A 37 7.45 -9.31 13.20
CA ILE A 37 7.90 -9.98 11.99
C ILE A 37 8.97 -9.16 11.27
N GLU A 38 10.00 -9.84 10.78
CA GLU A 38 10.99 -9.26 9.89
C GLU A 38 10.57 -9.48 8.43
N ILE A 39 10.50 -8.39 7.66
CA ILE A 39 10.23 -8.43 6.22
C ILE A 39 11.42 -7.95 5.41
N THR A 40 11.60 -8.55 4.24
CA THR A 40 12.57 -8.13 3.23
C THR A 40 11.95 -7.06 2.34
N LEU A 41 12.63 -5.92 2.22
CA LEU A 41 12.22 -4.78 1.40
C LEU A 41 12.73 -4.91 -0.06
N PRO A 42 12.26 -4.07 -1.00
CA PRO A 42 12.66 -4.17 -2.41
C PRO A 42 14.18 -4.03 -2.64
N LYS A 43 14.88 -3.29 -1.77
CA LYS A 43 16.34 -3.13 -1.80
C LYS A 43 17.11 -4.24 -1.06
N LYS A 44 16.44 -5.36 -0.73
CA LYS A 44 17.00 -6.52 -0.01
C LYS A 44 17.54 -6.21 1.40
N THR A 45 17.22 -5.05 1.94
CA THR A 45 17.35 -4.73 3.37
C THR A 45 16.13 -5.28 4.12
N THR A 46 16.26 -5.53 5.42
CA THR A 46 15.15 -5.98 6.26
C THR A 46 14.68 -4.89 7.22
N ILE A 47 13.42 -4.98 7.64
CA ILE A 47 12.88 -4.22 8.77
C ILE A 47 12.00 -5.11 9.63
N LYS A 48 12.00 -4.82 10.94
CA LYS A 48 11.11 -5.45 11.91
C LYS A 48 9.87 -4.59 12.10
N ILE A 49 8.70 -5.23 12.03
CA ILE A 49 7.40 -4.57 12.17
C ILE A 49 6.59 -5.29 13.25
N PRO A 50 6.07 -4.58 14.26
CA PRO A 50 5.18 -5.17 15.26
C PRO A 50 3.85 -5.55 14.62
N VAL A 51 3.35 -6.72 14.99
CA VAL A 51 2.04 -7.25 14.58
C VAL A 51 1.01 -6.79 15.61
N ASN A 52 -0.01 -6.07 15.16
CA ASN A 52 -1.04 -5.50 16.01
C ASN A 52 -1.98 -6.58 16.56
N SER A 53 -2.49 -7.44 15.67
CA SER A 53 -3.33 -8.57 16.03
C SER A 53 -3.03 -9.74 15.10
N CYS A 54 -3.23 -10.96 15.58
CA CYS A 54 -3.06 -12.15 14.75
C CYS A 54 -3.90 -13.28 15.34
N GLN A 55 -4.88 -13.72 14.57
CA GLN A 55 -5.74 -14.88 14.83
C GLN A 55 -5.45 -15.91 13.75
N PHE A 56 -5.30 -17.17 14.11
CA PHE A 56 -4.97 -18.22 13.15
C PHE A 56 -5.67 -19.52 13.50
N GLU A 57 -5.89 -20.31 12.46
CA GLU A 57 -6.36 -21.68 12.50
C GLU A 57 -5.40 -22.56 11.69
N LYS A 58 -5.79 -23.80 11.39
CA LYS A 58 -4.95 -24.75 10.67
C LYS A 58 -4.62 -24.34 9.22
N ASN A 59 -5.53 -23.65 8.53
CA ASN A 59 -5.39 -23.35 7.09
C ASN A 59 -5.70 -21.88 6.74
N LYS A 60 -5.93 -21.04 7.75
CA LYS A 60 -6.21 -19.61 7.55
C LYS A 60 -5.73 -18.78 8.73
N ALA A 61 -5.43 -17.52 8.48
CA ALA A 61 -5.09 -16.55 9.51
C ALA A 61 -5.54 -15.15 9.11
N LYS A 62 -5.82 -14.34 10.12
CA LYS A 62 -6.17 -12.93 10.01
C LYS A 62 -5.23 -12.16 10.92
N CYS A 63 -4.31 -11.40 10.33
CA CYS A 63 -3.32 -10.63 11.09
C CYS A 63 -3.32 -9.19 10.61
N SER A 64 -2.97 -8.26 11.49
CA SER A 64 -2.99 -6.84 11.19
C SER A 64 -1.74 -6.12 11.69
N VAL A 65 -1.44 -5.01 11.04
CA VAL A 65 -0.34 -4.09 11.38
C VAL A 65 -0.91 -2.67 11.39
N ILE A 66 -0.57 -1.90 12.41
CA ILE A 66 -0.85 -0.46 12.41
C ILE A 66 0.27 0.21 11.60
N LYS A 67 -0.09 0.93 10.54
CA LYS A 67 0.90 1.65 9.74
C LYS A 67 1.55 2.75 10.56
N ASP A 68 2.87 2.73 10.62
CA ASP A 68 3.66 3.80 11.20
C ASP A 68 4.31 4.64 10.10
N GLY A 69 3.80 5.86 9.87
CA GLY A 69 4.35 6.82 8.91
C GLY A 69 5.63 7.54 9.37
N GLY A 70 6.11 7.31 10.59
CA GLY A 70 7.19 8.13 11.16
C GLY A 70 6.71 9.56 11.41
N ASP A 71 7.59 10.53 11.16
CA ASP A 71 7.29 11.98 11.31
C ASP A 71 6.77 12.63 10.00
N ASP A 72 6.45 11.83 8.98
CA ASP A 72 5.83 12.33 7.75
C ASP A 72 4.35 12.68 8.00
N PRO A 73 3.83 13.81 7.50
CA PRO A 73 2.42 14.18 7.61
C PRO A 73 1.52 13.35 6.67
N ASP A 74 1.58 12.03 6.83
CA ASP A 74 0.87 11.04 6.02
C ASP A 74 -0.50 10.73 6.64
N VAL A 75 -1.58 11.03 5.91
CA VAL A 75 -2.97 10.79 6.36
C VAL A 75 -3.28 9.32 6.63
N THR A 76 -2.47 8.39 6.13
CA THR A 76 -2.60 6.94 6.38
C THR A 76 -1.78 6.47 7.58
N HIS A 77 -1.06 7.36 8.27
CA HIS A 77 -0.44 7.05 9.56
C HIS A 77 -1.50 6.57 10.56
N GLY A 78 -1.19 5.50 11.30
CA GLY A 78 -2.11 4.89 12.27
C GLY A 78 -3.24 4.07 11.65
N ALA A 79 -3.32 3.96 10.32
CA ALA A 79 -4.29 3.10 9.66
C ALA A 79 -3.96 1.61 9.94
N GLU A 80 -4.97 0.85 10.35
CA GLU A 80 -4.84 -0.60 10.48
C GLU A 80 -4.93 -1.26 9.10
N ILE A 81 -3.89 -2.01 8.75
CA ILE A 81 -3.85 -2.86 7.56
C ILE A 81 -4.07 -4.30 8.02
N ILE A 82 -5.16 -4.90 7.56
CA ILE A 82 -5.58 -6.26 7.89
C ILE A 82 -5.32 -7.16 6.70
N VAL A 83 -4.77 -8.35 6.94
CA VAL A 83 -4.60 -9.39 5.94
C VAL A 83 -5.33 -10.65 6.39
N GLU A 84 -6.20 -11.15 5.53
CA GLU A 84 -6.75 -12.50 5.63
C GLU A 84 -6.04 -13.40 4.63
N LEU A 85 -5.38 -14.43 5.15
CA LEU A 85 -4.63 -15.41 4.38
C LEU A 85 -5.30 -16.77 4.49
N THR A 86 -5.54 -17.42 3.36
CA THR A 86 -6.15 -18.76 3.29
C THR A 86 -5.41 -19.62 2.30
N PHE A 87 -5.30 -20.92 2.56
CA PHE A 87 -4.83 -21.87 1.55
C PHE A 87 -5.95 -22.29 0.58
N ASN A 88 -5.57 -22.57 -0.67
CA ASN A 88 -6.45 -23.11 -1.70
C ASN A 88 -5.72 -24.22 -2.49
N ASP A 89 -6.40 -24.82 -3.47
CA ASP A 89 -5.86 -25.94 -4.26
C ASP A 89 -5.01 -25.50 -5.48
N ASN A 90 -4.87 -24.19 -5.72
CA ASN A 90 -4.12 -23.64 -6.84
C ASN A 90 -2.61 -23.67 -6.55
N LYS A 91 -2.02 -24.87 -6.65
CA LYS A 91 -0.60 -25.13 -6.36
C LYS A 91 0.32 -24.10 -7.02
N ASN A 92 1.33 -23.66 -6.28
CA ASN A 92 2.36 -22.73 -6.71
C ASN A 92 1.81 -21.35 -7.15
N GLN A 93 0.64 -20.94 -6.64
CA GLN A 93 0.05 -19.63 -6.92
C GLN A 93 -0.13 -18.83 -5.63
N ILE A 94 0.19 -17.54 -5.73
CA ILE A 94 -0.12 -16.53 -4.71
C ILE A 94 -1.07 -15.52 -5.33
N GLU A 95 -2.32 -15.54 -4.88
CA GLU A 95 -3.36 -14.60 -5.29
C GLU A 95 -3.44 -13.46 -4.28
N ILE A 96 -3.30 -12.22 -4.75
CA ILE A 96 -3.36 -11.02 -3.90
C ILE A 96 -4.50 -10.14 -4.40
N ASP A 97 -5.45 -9.87 -3.51
CA ASP A 97 -6.66 -9.11 -3.81
C ASP A 97 -6.99 -8.12 -2.67
N GLY A 98 -7.91 -7.21 -2.94
CA GLY A 98 -8.34 -6.16 -2.01
C GLY A 98 -9.72 -6.44 -1.43
N GLY A 99 -9.85 -6.24 -0.13
CA GLY A 99 -11.11 -6.25 0.61
C GLY A 99 -11.57 -4.84 0.96
N GLU A 100 -12.18 -4.70 2.13
CA GLU A 100 -12.75 -3.43 2.59
C GLU A 100 -11.70 -2.30 2.62
N GLY A 101 -12.06 -1.12 2.10
CA GLY A 101 -11.25 0.10 2.20
C GLY A 101 -9.94 0.11 1.41
N VAL A 102 -9.64 -0.95 0.65
CA VAL A 102 -8.70 -0.86 -0.48
C VAL A 102 -9.44 -0.23 -1.65
N GLY A 103 -8.85 0.82 -2.22
CA GLY A 103 -9.49 1.57 -3.30
C GLY A 103 -9.58 0.75 -4.59
N ILE A 104 -10.53 1.09 -5.45
CA ILE A 104 -10.71 0.50 -6.77
C ILE A 104 -10.25 1.48 -7.85
N VAL A 105 -9.48 1.00 -8.81
CA VAL A 105 -8.97 1.78 -9.94
C VAL A 105 -10.09 2.05 -10.94
N THR A 106 -10.29 3.30 -11.30
CA THR A 106 -11.37 3.78 -12.19
C THR A 106 -10.87 4.61 -13.37
N LYS A 107 -9.58 4.98 -13.39
CA LYS A 107 -8.93 5.69 -14.50
C LYS A 107 -7.69 4.92 -14.96
N PRO A 108 -7.31 5.03 -16.25
CA PRO A 108 -6.03 4.49 -16.75
C PRO A 108 -4.84 5.34 -16.28
N GLY A 109 -3.62 4.90 -16.61
CA GLY A 109 -2.37 5.66 -16.39
C GLY A 109 -1.54 5.19 -15.19
N LEU A 110 -2.15 4.61 -14.16
CA LEU A 110 -1.43 4.14 -12.96
C LEU A 110 -0.64 2.83 -13.14
N GLY A 111 -0.65 2.23 -14.34
CA GLY A 111 -0.12 0.89 -14.56
C GLY A 111 -0.89 -0.20 -13.81
N LEU A 112 -2.14 0.09 -13.42
CA LEU A 112 -3.05 -0.82 -12.75
C LEU A 112 -4.28 -1.08 -13.64
N GLU A 113 -4.82 -2.29 -13.54
CA GLU A 113 -6.04 -2.66 -14.25
C GLU A 113 -7.25 -1.90 -13.69
N ILE A 114 -8.09 -1.39 -14.60
CA ILE A 114 -9.36 -0.74 -14.24
C ILE A 114 -10.31 -1.79 -13.63
N ASN A 115 -11.11 -1.36 -12.65
CA ASN A 115 -12.03 -2.18 -11.86
C ASN A 115 -11.34 -3.23 -10.97
N LYS A 116 -10.02 -3.08 -10.72
CA LYS A 116 -9.26 -3.91 -9.78
C LYS A 116 -8.84 -3.10 -8.54
N PRO A 117 -8.48 -3.76 -7.43
CA PRO A 117 -7.95 -3.09 -6.26
C PRO A 117 -6.65 -2.33 -6.53
N ALA A 118 -6.50 -1.19 -5.89
CA ALA A 118 -5.36 -0.29 -5.96
C ALA A 118 -4.15 -0.82 -5.16
N ILE A 119 -3.69 -2.02 -5.52
CA ILE A 119 -2.50 -2.66 -4.95
C ILE A 119 -1.37 -2.60 -5.99
N ASN A 120 -0.35 -1.80 -5.69
CA ASN A 120 0.73 -1.52 -6.63
C ASN A 120 1.64 -2.73 -6.90
N PRO A 121 2.34 -2.78 -8.05
CA PRO A 121 3.21 -3.90 -8.41
C PRO A 121 4.32 -4.17 -7.39
N VAL A 122 4.92 -3.12 -6.81
CA VAL A 122 5.99 -3.28 -5.81
C VAL A 122 5.48 -3.95 -4.53
N PRO A 123 4.38 -3.48 -3.88
CA PRO A 123 3.76 -4.22 -2.78
C PRO A 123 3.36 -5.66 -3.14
N LYS A 124 2.75 -5.91 -4.31
CA LYS A 124 2.41 -7.28 -4.75
C LYS A 124 3.65 -8.17 -4.75
N LYS A 125 4.72 -7.72 -5.43
CA LYS A 125 6.00 -8.42 -5.49
C LYS A 125 6.59 -8.63 -4.10
N MET A 126 6.55 -7.62 -3.24
CA MET A 126 7.11 -7.69 -1.90
C MET A 126 6.36 -8.71 -1.02
N ILE A 127 5.03 -8.76 -1.08
CA ILE A 127 4.22 -9.80 -0.44
C ILE A 127 4.62 -11.18 -0.99
N THR A 128 4.61 -11.35 -2.31
CA THR A 128 4.96 -12.63 -2.95
C THR A 128 6.34 -13.14 -2.53
N GLU A 129 7.39 -12.30 -2.60
CA GLU A 129 8.75 -12.67 -2.23
C GLU A 129 8.86 -13.08 -0.75
N ASN A 130 8.22 -12.33 0.15
CA ASN A 130 8.27 -12.63 1.60
C ASN A 130 7.47 -13.88 1.98
N LEU A 131 6.40 -14.21 1.24
CA LEU A 131 5.66 -15.45 1.44
C LEU A 131 6.42 -16.65 0.89
N LEU A 132 7.06 -16.51 -0.29
CA LEU A 132 7.90 -17.55 -0.87
C LEU A 132 9.06 -17.92 0.06
N GLU A 133 9.69 -16.93 0.71
CA GLU A 133 10.81 -17.11 1.64
C GLU A 133 10.51 -18.12 2.77
N ILE A 134 9.26 -18.18 3.24
CA ILE A 134 8.87 -19.03 4.38
C ILE A 134 7.86 -20.12 4.02
N GLY A 135 7.31 -20.08 2.80
CA GLY A 135 6.16 -20.88 2.38
C GLY A 135 6.43 -21.78 1.18
N GLU A 136 7.69 -21.93 0.76
CA GLU A 136 8.06 -22.69 -0.44
C GLU A 136 7.45 -24.11 -0.44
N ASP A 137 7.58 -24.85 0.67
CA ASP A 137 7.06 -26.22 0.76
C ASP A 137 5.53 -26.27 0.77
N ILE A 138 4.87 -25.27 1.37
CA ILE A 138 3.42 -25.14 1.32
C ILE A 138 2.96 -24.88 -0.11
N LEU A 139 3.67 -24.03 -0.84
CA LEU A 139 3.33 -23.65 -2.21
C LEU A 139 3.51 -24.79 -3.21
N LYS A 140 4.35 -25.79 -2.90
CA LYS A 140 4.45 -27.03 -3.70
C LYS A 140 3.15 -27.85 -3.66
N GLU A 141 2.40 -27.77 -2.55
CA GLU A 141 1.20 -28.57 -2.33
C GLU A 141 -0.11 -27.79 -2.47
N LYS A 142 -0.08 -26.47 -2.23
CA LYS A 142 -1.26 -25.59 -2.13
C LYS A 142 -1.00 -24.23 -2.79
N GLY A 143 -2.05 -23.46 -2.99
CA GLY A 143 -1.94 -22.03 -3.26
C GLY A 143 -2.24 -21.20 -2.02
N ILE A 144 -1.86 -19.92 -2.08
CA ILE A 144 -2.10 -18.94 -1.02
C ILE A 144 -2.95 -17.81 -1.59
N ARG A 145 -4.07 -17.51 -0.94
CA ARG A 145 -4.87 -16.32 -1.21
C ARG A 145 -4.68 -15.31 -0.08
N VAL A 146 -4.43 -14.06 -0.45
CA VAL A 146 -4.21 -12.91 0.43
C VAL A 146 -5.25 -11.84 0.11
N ILE A 147 -6.11 -11.53 1.08
CA ILE A 147 -7.05 -10.41 1.01
C ILE A 147 -6.56 -9.31 1.93
N ILE A 148 -6.26 -8.14 1.37
CA ILE A 148 -5.81 -6.96 2.13
C ILE A 148 -7.00 -6.04 2.37
N SER A 149 -7.25 -5.64 3.61
CA SER A 149 -8.31 -4.69 3.97
C SER A 149 -7.76 -3.55 4.83
N VAL A 150 -8.38 -2.38 4.74
CA VAL A 150 -8.08 -1.19 5.53
C VAL A 150 -9.42 -0.64 6.04
N PRO A 151 -9.85 -0.95 7.27
CA PRO A 151 -11.20 -0.58 7.75
C PRO A 151 -11.52 0.91 7.62
N LYS A 152 -10.54 1.78 7.91
CA LYS A 152 -10.68 3.24 7.74
C LYS A 152 -10.41 3.74 6.33
N GLY A 153 -10.09 2.87 5.39
CA GLY A 153 -9.63 3.23 4.05
C GLY A 153 -10.65 4.04 3.26
N ARG A 154 -11.96 3.75 3.40
CA ARG A 154 -13.03 4.53 2.77
C ARG A 154 -13.09 5.98 3.26
N GLU A 155 -12.82 6.20 4.55
CA GLU A 155 -12.79 7.54 5.16
C GLU A 155 -11.51 8.30 4.80
N LEU A 156 -10.38 7.58 4.70
CA LEU A 156 -9.07 8.16 4.42
C LEU A 156 -8.86 8.46 2.92
N GLY A 157 -9.42 7.66 2.02
CA GLY A 157 -9.24 7.80 0.57
C GLY A 157 -9.54 9.20 0.03
N PRO A 158 -10.67 9.84 0.39
CA PRO A 158 -10.97 11.21 -0.04
C PRO A 158 -10.00 12.29 0.47
N LYS A 159 -9.17 11.98 1.48
CA LYS A 159 -8.18 12.89 2.06
C LYS A 159 -6.78 12.71 1.43
N THR A 160 -6.64 11.86 0.40
CA THR A 160 -5.40 11.66 -0.37
C THR A 160 -5.57 12.15 -1.81
N ASP A 161 -4.53 12.03 -2.64
CA ASP A 161 -4.60 12.27 -4.09
C ASP A 161 -5.44 11.22 -4.84
N ASN A 162 -5.90 10.14 -4.17
CA ASN A 162 -6.62 9.02 -4.78
C ASN A 162 -7.80 9.44 -5.66
N PRO A 163 -8.70 10.37 -5.25
CA PRO A 163 -9.83 10.78 -6.09
C PRO A 163 -9.37 11.34 -7.44
N ARG A 164 -8.30 12.16 -7.43
CA ARG A 164 -7.75 12.80 -8.62
C ARG A 164 -7.19 11.77 -9.59
N ILE A 165 -6.41 10.81 -9.07
CA ILE A 165 -5.81 9.72 -9.87
C ILE A 165 -6.78 8.56 -10.17
N GLY A 166 -8.07 8.70 -9.83
CA GLY A 166 -9.10 7.73 -10.19
C GLY A 166 -9.12 6.48 -9.31
N ILE A 167 -8.80 6.61 -8.03
CA ILE A 167 -8.93 5.54 -7.04
C ILE A 167 -10.11 5.89 -6.11
N LYS A 168 -11.12 5.03 -6.07
CA LYS A 168 -12.36 5.27 -5.31
C LYS A 168 -12.58 4.24 -4.21
N ASN A 169 -13.39 4.60 -3.21
CA ASN A 169 -13.86 3.71 -2.13
C ASN A 169 -12.75 3.12 -1.23
N GLY A 170 -11.58 3.75 -1.17
CA GLY A 170 -10.48 3.27 -0.33
C GLY A 170 -9.15 3.97 -0.58
N ILE A 171 -8.14 3.50 0.14
CA ILE A 171 -6.74 3.91 -0.04
C ILE A 171 -5.98 2.91 -0.93
N SER A 172 -4.83 3.34 -1.41
CA SER A 172 -3.92 2.50 -2.19
C SER A 172 -2.98 1.72 -1.27
N ILE A 173 -2.70 0.46 -1.63
CA ILE A 173 -1.57 -0.29 -1.07
C ILE A 173 -0.37 0.00 -1.96
N LEU A 174 0.54 0.84 -1.47
CA LEU A 174 1.64 1.41 -2.25
C LEU A 174 2.93 1.52 -1.43
N GLY A 175 4.03 1.82 -2.10
CA GLY A 175 5.35 1.98 -1.53
C GLY A 175 6.41 1.41 -2.46
N THR A 176 7.38 2.25 -2.88
CA THR A 176 8.43 1.85 -3.83
C THR A 176 9.66 1.30 -3.13
N SER A 177 10.03 1.85 -1.97
CA SER A 177 11.15 1.40 -1.14
C SER A 177 10.72 0.55 0.05
N GLY A 178 9.42 0.56 0.37
CA GLY A 178 8.88 0.01 1.62
C GLY A 178 9.05 0.94 2.84
N ILE A 179 9.77 2.04 2.72
CA ILE A 179 10.05 3.01 3.80
C ILE A 179 9.38 4.35 3.51
N VAL A 180 8.84 4.97 4.55
CA VAL A 180 8.39 6.35 4.54
C VAL A 180 9.52 7.23 5.06
N ILE A 181 9.97 8.18 4.23
CA ILE A 181 10.97 9.18 4.60
C ILE A 181 10.24 10.52 4.74
N PRO A 182 10.26 11.16 5.92
CA PRO A 182 9.57 12.43 6.15
C PRO A 182 9.99 13.51 5.15
N PHE A 183 9.00 14.21 4.59
CA PHE A 183 9.20 15.32 3.63
C PHE A 183 10.05 14.94 2.42
N SER A 184 9.90 13.70 1.93
CA SER A 184 10.69 13.22 0.80
C SER A 184 10.34 13.92 -0.50
N THR A 185 11.31 14.64 -1.08
CA THR A 185 11.22 15.20 -2.43
C THR A 185 11.03 14.12 -3.50
N ALA A 186 11.56 12.92 -3.27
CA ALA A 186 11.36 11.78 -4.16
C ALA A 186 9.91 11.29 -4.14
N SER A 187 9.29 11.17 -2.96
CA SER A 187 7.86 10.82 -2.84
C SER A 187 6.96 11.90 -3.45
N TYR A 188 7.27 13.17 -3.22
CA TYR A 188 6.55 14.29 -3.83
C TYR A 188 6.66 14.30 -5.36
N ALA A 189 7.86 14.09 -5.91
CA ALA A 189 8.02 13.97 -7.35
C ALA A 189 7.33 12.72 -7.93
N ALA A 190 7.22 11.64 -7.15
CA ALA A 190 6.48 10.45 -7.57
C ALA A 190 4.96 10.69 -7.63
N SER A 191 4.38 11.42 -6.66
CA SER A 191 2.95 11.75 -6.70
C SER A 191 2.60 12.66 -7.89
N ILE A 192 3.47 13.64 -8.22
CA ILE A 192 3.32 14.45 -9.42
C ILE A 192 3.31 13.56 -10.68
N ARG A 193 4.30 12.67 -10.82
CA ARG A 193 4.38 11.76 -11.97
C ARG A 193 3.12 10.90 -12.11
N GLN A 194 2.60 10.35 -11.02
CA GLN A 194 1.36 9.56 -11.05
C GLN A 194 0.15 10.37 -11.54
N ASN A 195 0.02 11.63 -11.12
CA ASN A 195 -1.03 12.50 -11.61
C ASN A 195 -0.86 12.81 -13.12
N LEU A 196 0.37 13.06 -13.56
CA LEU A 196 0.68 13.26 -14.98
C LEU A 196 0.37 12.01 -15.82
N ASP A 197 0.76 10.83 -15.36
CA ASP A 197 0.51 9.56 -16.07
C ASP A 197 -0.99 9.33 -16.26
N VAL A 198 -1.81 9.62 -15.24
CA VAL A 198 -3.27 9.58 -15.36
C VAL A 198 -3.78 10.65 -16.33
N SER A 199 -3.27 11.88 -16.25
CA SER A 199 -3.70 12.96 -17.13
C SER A 199 -3.45 12.67 -18.61
N ILE A 200 -2.24 12.18 -18.92
CA ILE A 200 -1.84 11.76 -20.27
C ILE A 200 -2.72 10.59 -20.74
N ALA A 201 -2.93 9.58 -19.89
CA ALA A 201 -3.73 8.42 -20.24
C ALA A 201 -5.23 8.73 -20.43
N MET A 202 -5.71 9.83 -19.83
CA MET A 202 -7.04 10.38 -20.05
C MET A 202 -7.15 11.24 -21.32
N GLY A 203 -6.04 11.43 -22.06
CA GLY A 203 -6.01 12.14 -23.34
C GLY A 203 -5.77 13.64 -23.23
N ASN A 204 -5.30 14.15 -22.09
CA ASN A 204 -5.02 15.56 -21.92
C ASN A 204 -3.59 15.90 -22.35
N ASP A 205 -3.42 17.07 -22.95
CA ASP A 205 -2.13 17.62 -23.37
C ASP A 205 -1.64 18.76 -22.47
N THR A 206 -2.50 19.24 -21.57
CA THR A 206 -2.29 20.41 -20.73
C THR A 206 -2.55 20.07 -19.27
N VAL A 207 -1.61 20.42 -18.40
CA VAL A 207 -1.69 20.26 -16.95
C VAL A 207 -1.21 21.53 -16.26
N VAL A 208 -1.71 21.81 -15.06
CA VAL A 208 -1.28 22.95 -14.25
C VAL A 208 -0.66 22.47 -12.96
N LEU A 209 0.64 22.75 -12.79
CA LEU A 209 1.34 22.48 -11.54
C LEU A 209 1.08 23.61 -10.55
N THR A 210 0.47 23.25 -9.42
CA THR A 210 0.14 24.19 -8.35
C THR A 210 0.96 23.86 -7.10
N THR A 211 1.15 24.86 -6.25
CA THR A 211 1.88 24.72 -4.98
C THR A 211 0.96 24.41 -3.79
N GLY A 212 -0.35 24.32 -4.02
CA GLY A 212 -1.36 23.99 -3.02
C GLY A 212 -2.74 24.53 -3.40
N GLY A 213 -3.74 24.30 -2.54
CA GLY A 213 -5.14 24.61 -2.84
C GLY A 213 -5.40 26.07 -3.25
N ARG A 214 -4.69 27.04 -2.66
CA ARG A 214 -4.88 28.46 -3.01
C ARG A 214 -4.43 28.80 -4.44
N SER A 215 -3.32 28.23 -4.91
CA SER A 215 -2.87 28.44 -6.30
C SER A 215 -3.71 27.62 -7.27
N GLU A 216 -4.23 26.47 -6.85
CA GLU A 216 -5.21 25.69 -7.61
C GLU A 216 -6.55 26.43 -7.80
N ASP A 217 -7.12 26.99 -6.74
CA ASP A 217 -8.38 27.76 -6.80
C ASP A 217 -8.25 29.01 -7.69
N PHE A 218 -7.05 29.60 -7.74
CA PHE A 218 -6.76 30.70 -8.64
C PHE A 218 -6.63 30.22 -10.09
N ALA A 219 -5.90 29.13 -10.33
CA ALA A 219 -5.74 28.55 -11.66
C ALA A 219 -7.08 28.14 -12.29
N LYS A 220 -7.99 27.53 -11.52
CA LYS A 220 -9.35 27.16 -11.97
C LYS A 220 -10.21 28.34 -12.45
N LYS A 221 -9.85 29.58 -12.10
CA LYS A 221 -10.53 30.79 -12.61
C LYS A 221 -9.96 31.27 -13.95
N ILE A 222 -8.77 30.80 -14.33
CA ILE A 222 -8.04 31.19 -15.54
C ILE A 222 -8.15 30.11 -16.62
N VAL A 223 -8.13 28.84 -16.21
CA VAL A 223 -8.22 27.69 -17.12
C VAL A 223 -9.39 26.79 -16.72
N ASP A 224 -10.12 26.30 -17.72
CA ASP A 224 -11.19 25.30 -17.55
C ASP A 224 -10.63 23.94 -17.98
N LEU A 225 -10.08 23.20 -17.01
CA LEU A 225 -9.48 21.89 -17.21
C LEU A 225 -10.16 20.84 -16.32
N PRO A 226 -10.20 19.56 -16.74
CA PRO A 226 -10.68 18.47 -15.89
C PRO A 226 -9.91 18.38 -14.56
N GLU A 227 -10.53 17.83 -13.52
CA GLU A 227 -9.96 17.75 -12.16
C GLU A 227 -8.60 17.02 -12.08
N HIS A 228 -8.28 16.19 -13.07
CA HIS A 228 -7.04 15.41 -13.15
C HIS A 228 -5.93 16.10 -13.95
N CYS A 229 -6.12 17.38 -14.30
CA CYS A 229 -5.17 18.23 -15.01
C CYS A 229 -4.65 19.37 -14.13
#